data_AF-A0A7T2THK6-F1
#
_entry.id   AF-A0A7T2THK6-F1
#
_cell.length_a   1.000
_cell.length_b   1.000
_cell.length_c   1.000
_cell.angle_alpha   90.00
_cell.angle_beta   90.00
_cell.angle_gamma   90.00
#
_symmetry.space_group_name_H-M   'P 1'
#
loop_
_entity.id
_entity.type
_entity.pdbx_description
1 polymer ?
#
loop_
_entity_poly.entity_id
_entity_poly.type
_entity_poly.pdbx_seq_one_letter_code
_entity_poly.pdbx_strand_id
1 'polypeptide(L)'
;MSTSLKPLYDQIAETYQRMTELGYHASIEGDIDDGSVSPALLDPAREVIDYITAWLPDEEKMSYWAGCPDFEDRPALIFIVEAARLLNGQDHAKAARLLKAATADIESRTETVR
;
A
#
# COMPACT_ATOMS: atom_id res chain seq x y z
N MET A 1 -14.14 5.06 23.24
CA MET A 1 -12.72 5.40 23.47
C MET A 1 -12.19 5.98 22.18
N SER A 2 -11.75 7.24 22.17
CA SER A 2 -11.16 7.86 20.97
C SER A 2 -9.71 7.37 20.87
N THR A 3 -9.51 6.26 20.15
CA THR A 3 -8.18 5.81 19.79
C THR A 3 -7.67 6.77 18.72
N SER A 4 -6.58 7.47 19.00
CA SER A 4 -5.93 8.34 18.01
C SER A 4 -5.74 7.56 16.71
N LEU A 5 -6.33 8.02 15.60
CA LEU A 5 -6.16 7.41 14.27
C LEU A 5 -4.76 7.69 13.68
N LYS A 6 -3.97 8.54 14.34
CA LYS A 6 -2.63 8.92 13.90
C LYS A 6 -1.71 7.71 13.57
N PRO A 7 -1.65 6.64 14.38
CA PRO A 7 -0.82 5.47 14.06
C PRO A 7 -1.27 4.73 12.79
N LEU A 8 -2.57 4.73 12.47
CA LEU A 8 -3.08 4.14 11.24
C LEU A 8 -2.60 4.94 10.03
N TYR A 9 -2.79 6.25 10.07
CA TYR A 9 -2.39 7.15 8.98
C TYR A 9 -0.89 7.10 8.74
N ASP A 10 -0.09 7.15 9.81
CA ASP A 10 1.37 7.07 9.73
C ASP A 10 1.80 5.74 9.08
N GLN A 11 1.19 4.61 9.47
CA GLN A 11 1.55 3.30 8.93
C GLN A 11 1.18 3.15 7.43
N ILE A 12 0.02 3.64 7.00
CA ILE A 12 -0.37 3.63 5.58
C ILE A 12 0.56 4.55 4.78
N ALA A 13 0.87 5.74 5.30
CA ALA A 13 1.76 6.69 4.65
C ALA A 13 3.18 6.12 4.46
N GLU A 14 3.75 5.55 5.53
CA GLU A 14 5.08 4.92 5.50
C GLU A 14 5.10 3.73 4.54
N THR A 15 4.04 2.92 4.53
CA THR A 15 3.93 1.80 3.59
C THR A 15 3.87 2.30 2.14
N TYR A 16 3.11 3.35 1.87
CA TYR A 16 3.06 3.97 0.54
C TYR A 16 4.42 4.52 0.12
N GLN A 17 5.13 5.20 1.02
CA GLN A 17 6.48 5.69 0.74
C GLN A 17 7.45 4.54 0.40
N ARG A 18 7.38 3.42 1.12
CA ARG A 18 8.19 2.24 0.77
C ARG A 18 7.83 1.67 -0.60
N MET A 19 6.56 1.73 -1.00
CA MET A 19 6.13 1.31 -2.33
C MET A 19 6.67 2.25 -3.43
N THR A 20 6.69 3.57 -3.21
CA THR A 20 7.25 4.52 -4.19
C THR A 20 8.75 4.31 -4.38
N GLU A 21 9.50 3.98 -3.32
CA GLU A 21 10.90 3.57 -3.40
C GLU A 21 11.12 2.29 -4.24
N LEU A 22 10.11 1.42 -4.32
CA LEU A 22 10.11 0.21 -5.18
C LEU A 22 9.64 0.50 -6.62
N GLY A 23 9.26 1.75 -6.91
CA GLY A 23 8.80 2.25 -8.19
C GLY A 23 7.28 2.16 -8.39
N TYR A 24 6.50 1.97 -7.33
CA TYR A 24 5.03 1.97 -7.38
C TYR A 24 4.47 3.37 -7.11
N HIS A 25 3.54 3.79 -7.97
CA HIS A 25 2.71 4.98 -7.74
C HIS A 25 1.26 4.54 -7.91
N ALA A 26 0.40 4.97 -6.99
CA ALA A 26 -1.03 4.73 -7.15
C ALA A 26 -1.53 5.48 -8.37
N SER A 27 -2.28 4.81 -9.24
CA SER A 27 -2.93 5.46 -10.37
C SER A 27 -3.83 6.59 -9.85
N ILE A 28 -3.55 7.82 -10.27
CA ILE A 28 -4.46 8.95 -10.06
C ILE A 28 -5.71 8.64 -10.89
N GLU A 29 -6.90 8.84 -10.31
CA GLU A 29 -8.17 8.63 -11.00
C GLU A 29 -8.19 9.44 -12.32
N GLY A 30 -8.06 8.75 -13.46
CA GLY A 30 -7.90 9.38 -14.77
C GLY A 30 -6.82 8.76 -15.67
N ASP A 31 -5.82 8.08 -15.11
CA ASP A 31 -4.74 7.42 -15.87
C ASP A 31 -5.08 5.96 -16.18
N ILE A 32 -5.95 5.79 -17.17
CA ILE A 32 -6.01 4.54 -17.93
C ILE A 32 -4.94 4.68 -19.02
N ASP A 33 -3.98 3.76 -19.01
CA ASP A 33 -3.05 3.43 -20.10
C ASP A 33 -1.69 4.18 -20.11
N ASP A 34 -0.68 3.57 -19.48
CA ASP A 34 0.71 3.39 -19.97
C ASP A 34 1.82 3.41 -18.90
N GLY A 35 1.51 3.75 -17.65
CA GLY A 35 2.50 3.69 -16.56
C GLY A 35 3.61 4.73 -16.64
N SER A 36 3.42 5.81 -17.42
CA SER A 36 4.32 6.96 -17.47
C SER A 36 3.65 8.23 -16.97
N VAL A 37 3.32 8.29 -15.67
CA VAL A 37 3.05 9.60 -15.05
C VAL A 37 4.30 10.46 -15.21
N SER A 38 4.17 11.56 -15.93
CA SER A 38 5.27 12.52 -16.07
C SER A 38 5.75 12.92 -14.68
N PRO A 39 7.06 12.85 -14.37
CA PRO A 39 7.57 13.26 -13.06
C PRO A 39 7.21 14.71 -12.68
N ALA A 40 6.91 15.55 -13.68
CA ALA A 40 6.47 16.93 -13.48
C ALA A 40 5.04 17.06 -12.94
N LEU A 41 4.25 15.99 -12.96
CA LEU A 41 2.88 15.93 -12.45
C LEU A 41 2.76 15.17 -11.12
N LEU A 42 3.85 14.56 -10.65
CA LEU A 42 3.89 13.89 -9.35
C LEU A 42 3.88 14.95 -8.24
N ASP A 43 2.83 14.97 -7.43
CA ASP A 43 2.78 15.65 -6.14
C ASP A 43 2.81 14.58 -5.04
N PRO A 44 3.99 14.24 -4.49
CA PRO A 44 4.13 13.15 -3.53
C PRO A 44 3.28 13.34 -2.27
N ALA A 45 3.06 14.60 -1.84
CA ALA A 45 2.27 14.88 -0.66
C ALA A 45 0.79 14.64 -0.94
N ARG A 46 0.32 15.03 -2.14
CA ARG A 46 -1.06 14.77 -2.56
C ARG A 46 -1.32 13.29 -2.78
N GLU A 47 -0.39 12.57 -3.42
CA GLU A 47 -0.51 11.12 -3.64
C GLU A 47 -0.66 10.35 -2.33
N VAL A 48 0.15 10.67 -1.31
CA VAL A 48 0.05 10.02 0.01
C VAL A 48 -1.34 10.26 0.62
N ILE A 49 -1.86 11.49 0.53
CA ILE A 49 -3.19 11.83 1.08
C ILE A 49 -4.30 11.08 0.34
N ASP A 50 -4.25 11.07 -1.00
CA ASP A 50 -5.25 10.38 -1.82
C ASP A 50 -5.20 8.87 -1.58
N TYR A 51 -4.00 8.31 -1.44
CA TYR A 51 -3.79 6.90 -1.12
C TYR A 51 -4.36 6.52 0.25
N ILE A 52 -4.04 7.29 1.30
CA ILE A 52 -4.63 7.09 2.63
C ILE A 52 -6.16 7.16 2.56
N THR A 53 -6.68 8.15 1.85
CA THR A 53 -8.14 8.37 1.72
C THR A 53 -8.82 7.18 1.04
N ALA A 54 -8.18 6.55 0.06
CA ALA A 54 -8.72 5.37 -0.61
C ALA A 54 -8.80 4.13 0.29
N TRP A 55 -7.91 4.00 1.28
CA TRP A 55 -7.90 2.88 2.23
C TRP A 55 -8.85 3.07 3.41
N LEU A 56 -9.18 4.32 3.77
CA LEU A 56 -10.00 4.62 4.95
C LEU A 56 -11.37 3.94 5.00
N PRO A 57 -12.16 3.89 3.91
CA PRO A 57 -13.48 3.26 3.94
C PRO A 57 -13.42 1.78 4.33
N ASP A 58 -12.35 1.07 3.99
CA ASP A 58 -12.19 -0.35 4.32
C ASP A 58 -11.70 -0.55 5.76
N GLU A 59 -10.82 0.34 6.26
CA GLU A 59 -10.42 0.40 7.67
C GLU A 59 -11.62 0.68 8.58
N GLU A 60 -12.45 1.66 8.24
CA GLU A 60 -13.62 2.05 9.04
C GLU A 60 -14.66 0.94 9.13
N LYS A 61 -14.80 0.14 8.08
CA LYS A 61 -15.72 -1.02 8.04
C LYS A 61 -15.15 -2.26 8.71
N MET A 62 -13.85 -2.27 9.06
CA MET A 62 -13.12 -3.47 9.48
C MET A 62 -13.35 -4.66 8.54
N SER A 63 -13.54 -4.37 7.25
CA SER A 63 -13.99 -5.34 6.26
C SER A 63 -13.35 -5.02 4.93
N TYR A 64 -12.23 -5.70 4.69
CA TYR A 64 -11.61 -5.76 3.37
C TYR A 64 -12.18 -6.96 2.64
N TRP A 65 -12.09 -6.92 1.31
CA TRP A 65 -12.44 -8.07 0.49
C TRP A 65 -11.64 -9.34 0.86
N ALA A 66 -10.39 -9.18 1.32
CA ALA A 66 -9.53 -10.29 1.75
C ALA A 66 -9.57 -10.58 3.27
N GLY A 67 -10.40 -9.87 4.05
CA GLY A 67 -10.42 -9.92 5.52
C GLY A 67 -9.60 -8.80 6.18
N CYS A 68 -9.94 -8.46 7.42
CA CYS A 68 -9.23 -7.43 8.20
C CYS A 68 -7.91 -7.99 8.74
N PRO A 69 -6.75 -7.42 8.36
CA PRO A 69 -5.50 -7.82 8.97
C PRO A 69 -5.45 -7.31 10.41
N ASP A 70 -4.61 -7.94 11.23
CA ASP A 70 -4.15 -7.30 12.46
C ASP A 70 -3.43 -5.99 12.13
N PHE A 71 -3.44 -5.05 13.08
CA PHE A 71 -2.81 -3.73 12.89
C PHE A 71 -1.34 -3.85 12.46
N GLU A 72 -0.65 -4.84 13.00
CA GLU A 72 0.75 -5.11 12.66
C GLU A 72 0.89 -5.60 11.22
N ASP A 73 -0.03 -6.41 10.71
CA ASP A 73 0.06 -7.05 9.38
C ASP A 73 -0.43 -6.20 8.21
N ARG A 74 -1.03 -5.04 8.49
CA ARG A 74 -1.51 -4.10 7.47
C ARG A 74 -0.47 -3.75 6.39
N PRO A 75 0.80 -3.41 6.69
CA PRO A 75 1.78 -3.08 5.65
C PRO A 75 1.98 -4.23 4.65
N ALA A 76 2.07 -5.47 5.16
CA ALA A 76 2.23 -6.65 4.32
C ALA A 76 0.99 -6.88 3.45
N LEU A 77 -0.21 -6.70 4.01
CA LEU A 77 -1.46 -6.79 3.23
C LEU A 77 -1.53 -5.74 2.13
N ILE A 78 -1.16 -4.49 2.42
CA ILE A 78 -1.14 -3.41 1.43
C ILE A 78 -0.25 -3.80 0.24
N PHE A 79 0.99 -4.24 0.49
CA PHE A 79 1.89 -4.70 -0.58
C PHE A 79 1.28 -5.84 -1.41
N ILE A 80 0.59 -6.79 -0.78
CA ILE A 80 -0.06 -7.92 -1.45
C ILE A 80 -1.21 -7.45 -2.36
N VAL A 81 -2.07 -6.56 -1.85
CA VAL A 81 -3.22 -6.02 -2.61
C VAL A 81 -2.73 -5.24 -3.82
N GLU A 82 -1.75 -4.36 -3.66
CA GLU A 82 -1.23 -3.57 -4.78
C GLU A 82 -0.46 -4.45 -5.78
N ALA A 83 0.27 -5.46 -5.32
CA ALA A 83 0.87 -6.45 -6.21
C ALA A 83 -0.18 -7.20 -7.05
N ALA A 84 -1.30 -7.60 -6.43
CA ALA A 84 -2.40 -8.24 -7.14
C ALA A 84 -3.02 -7.32 -8.20
N ARG A 85 -3.16 -6.02 -7.90
CA ARG A 85 -3.62 -5.03 -8.90
C ARG A 85 -2.64 -4.90 -10.07
N LEU A 86 -1.33 -4.83 -9.80
CA LEU A 86 -0.30 -4.77 -10.85
C LEU A 86 -0.29 -6.01 -11.75
N LEU A 87 -0.59 -7.19 -11.21
CA LEU A 87 -0.73 -8.41 -12.01
C LEU A 87 -1.89 -8.35 -13.00
N ASN A 88 -2.99 -7.67 -12.66
CA ASN A 88 -4.08 -7.40 -13.62
C ASN A 88 -3.63 -6.44 -14.74
N GLY A 89 -2.71 -5.53 -14.45
CA GLY A 89 -2.07 -4.62 -15.41
C GLY A 89 -0.81 -5.16 -16.09
N GLN A 90 -0.48 -6.45 -15.89
CA GLN A 90 0.69 -7.13 -16.46
C GLN A 90 2.08 -6.58 -16.06
N ASP A 91 2.19 -5.77 -15.00
CA ASP A 91 3.49 -5.29 -14.48
C ASP A 91 4.10 -6.29 -13.50
N HIS A 92 4.55 -7.43 -14.05
CA HIS A 92 5.08 -8.55 -13.26
C HIS A 92 6.33 -8.19 -12.44
N ALA A 93 7.18 -7.32 -12.99
CA ALA A 93 8.44 -6.95 -12.36
C ALA A 93 8.21 -6.13 -11.09
N LYS A 94 7.30 -5.15 -11.15
CA LYS A 94 6.93 -4.34 -9.99
C LYS A 94 6.12 -5.16 -8.99
N ALA A 95 5.18 -5.99 -9.45
CA ALA A 95 4.44 -6.91 -8.59
C ALA A 95 5.37 -7.82 -7.77
N ALA A 96 6.41 -8.39 -8.39
CA ALA A 96 7.39 -9.22 -7.70
C ALA A 96 8.17 -8.47 -6.62
N ARG A 97 8.51 -7.19 -6.83
CA ARG A 97 9.17 -6.35 -5.81
C ARG A 97 8.27 -6.11 -4.61
N LEU A 98 6.98 -5.79 -4.85
CA LEU A 98 6.01 -5.59 -3.78
C LEU A 98 5.78 -6.88 -2.98
N LEU A 99 5.62 -8.03 -3.65
CA LEU A 99 5.49 -9.32 -2.95
C LEU A 99 6.73 -9.64 -2.10
N LYS A 100 7.93 -9.34 -2.59
CA LYS A 100 9.16 -9.52 -1.80
C LYS A 100 9.19 -8.63 -0.56
N ALA A 101 8.70 -7.38 -0.67
CA ALA A 101 8.58 -6.49 0.48
C ALA A 101 7.54 -7.01 1.50
N ALA A 102 6.41 -7.54 1.02
CA ALA A 102 5.41 -8.18 1.87
C ALA A 102 6.00 -9.37 2.64
N THR A 103 6.74 -10.26 1.97
CA THR A 103 7.43 -11.39 2.61
C THR A 103 8.40 -10.92 3.69
N ALA A 104 9.22 -9.89 3.40
CA ALA A 104 10.17 -9.36 4.37
C ALA A 104 9.49 -8.80 5.63
N ASP A 105 8.34 -8.12 5.48
CA ASP A 105 7.56 -7.62 6.61
C ASP A 105 7.02 -8.77 7.47
N ILE A 106 6.49 -9.83 6.85
CA ILE A 106 5.99 -11.02 7.56
C ILE A 106 7.15 -11.71 8.30
N GLU A 107 8.28 -11.92 7.62
CA GLU A 107 9.46 -12.59 8.19
C GLU A 107 10.00 -11.83 9.41
N SER A 108 10.15 -10.50 9.31
CA SER A 108 10.66 -9.66 10.41
C SER A 108 9.86 -9.81 11.71
N ARG A 109 8.56 -10.10 11.60
CA ARG A 109 7.69 -10.32 12.76
C ARG A 109 7.77 -11.74 13.30
N THR A 110 7.86 -12.74 12.42
CA THR A 110 7.99 -14.13 12.85
C THR A 110 9.30 -14.41 13.61
N GLU A 111 10.38 -13.68 13.29
CA GLU A 111 11.66 -13.79 14.00
C GLU A 111 11.63 -13.13 15.38
N THR A 112 10.75 -12.17 15.60
CA THR A 112 10.60 -11.45 16.88
C THR A 112 9.85 -12.28 17.94
N VAL A 113 9.19 -13.37 17.55
CA VAL A 113 8.36 -14.23 18.43
C VAL A 113 9.12 -15.50 18.90
N ARG A 114 10.41 -15.67 18.56
CA ARG A 114 11.25 -16.80 19.00
C ARG A 114 12.18 -16.42 20.15
#